data_AF-A0A2H0TXW5-F1
#
_entry.id   AF-A0A2H0TXW5-F1
#
_cell.length_a   1.000
_cell.length_b   1.000
_cell.length_c   1.000
_cell.angle_alpha   90.00
_cell.angle_beta   90.00
_cell.angle_gamma   90.00
#
_symmetry.space_group_name_H-M   'P 1'
#
loop_
_entity.id
_entity.type
_entity.pdbx_description
1 polymer ?
#
loop_
_entity_poly.entity_id
_entity_poly.type
_entity_poly.pdbx_seq_one_letter_code
_entity_poly.pdbx_strand_id
1 'polypeptide(L)'
;MFLFFKTKRAFTLLELIIVIFITLILVTGAMQLLIAGNRNINIMWEQLAAQGQANFAINRFIDYTRTAEISSIGSYPIEVADSYELVFFANVDSDSLIEKVKFWLDTSDNIFKQSIIKPSIVSGQPSYSIASGAVETIFDLAHNVSNFNINKPVFLYYNQFYNGSGSALTNFNISEVRMVKLQLDLEKNNNKSPVPLSVESTILIRSLHNN
;
A
#
# COMPACT_ATOMS: atom_id res chain seq x y z
N MET A 1 11.70 -73.37 44.02
CA MET A 1 12.11 -72.12 43.35
C MET A 1 11.82 -72.28 41.87
N PHE A 2 10.69 -71.74 41.39
CA PHE A 2 10.30 -71.81 39.97
C PHE A 2 10.82 -70.56 39.25
N LEU A 3 11.79 -70.75 38.35
CA LEU A 3 12.28 -69.70 37.46
C LEU A 3 11.31 -69.55 36.27
N PHE A 4 10.55 -68.46 36.25
CA PHE A 4 9.77 -68.04 35.07
C PHE A 4 10.73 -67.46 34.01
N PHE A 5 11.02 -68.22 32.96
CA PHE A 5 11.67 -67.68 31.76
C PHE A 5 10.66 -66.85 30.96
N LYS A 6 10.86 -65.53 30.92
CA LYS A 6 10.08 -64.60 30.09
C LYS A 6 10.63 -64.65 28.66
N THR A 7 9.91 -65.29 27.75
CA THR A 7 10.26 -65.32 26.32
C THR A 7 10.05 -63.93 25.70
N LYS A 8 11.10 -63.36 25.08
CA LYS A 8 10.95 -62.16 24.25
C LYS A 8 10.38 -62.59 22.90
N ARG A 9 9.13 -62.23 22.63
CA ARG A 9 8.49 -62.47 21.32
C ARG A 9 9.15 -61.55 20.28
N ALA A 10 9.64 -62.14 19.18
CA ALA A 10 10.14 -61.40 18.03
C ALA A 10 8.96 -61.00 17.12
N PHE A 11 9.14 -59.90 16.38
CA PHE A 11 8.13 -59.41 15.42
C PHE A 11 7.99 -60.38 14.24
N THR A 12 6.74 -60.58 13.80
CA THR A 12 6.49 -61.34 12.56
C THR A 12 6.71 -60.46 11.33
N LEU A 13 7.08 -61.06 10.21
CA LEU A 13 7.30 -60.32 8.94
C LEU A 13 6.02 -59.60 8.48
N LEU A 14 4.85 -60.21 8.71
CA LEU A 14 3.55 -59.62 8.42
C LEU A 14 3.29 -58.36 9.26
N GLU A 15 3.58 -58.42 10.56
CA GLU A 15 3.42 -57.29 11.48
C GLU A 15 4.32 -56.11 11.08
N LEU A 16 5.55 -56.38 10.63
CA LEU A 16 6.48 -55.37 10.14
C LEU A 16 5.97 -54.67 8.87
N ILE A 17 5.37 -55.41 7.92
CA ILE A 17 4.76 -54.82 6.71
C ILE A 17 3.57 -53.93 7.07
N ILE A 18 2.72 -54.36 7.99
CA ILE A 18 1.56 -53.58 8.44
C ILE A 18 2.01 -52.29 9.14
N VAL A 19 3.02 -52.35 10.00
CA VAL A 19 3.57 -51.17 10.69
C VAL A 19 4.18 -50.18 9.71
N ILE A 20 4.94 -50.65 8.70
CA ILE A 20 5.49 -49.77 7.65
C ILE A 20 4.38 -49.10 6.86
N PHE A 21 3.33 -49.84 6.49
CA PHE A 21 2.20 -49.30 5.74
C PHE A 21 1.44 -48.22 6.53
N ILE A 22 1.14 -48.48 7.81
CA ILE A 22 0.48 -47.50 8.68
C ILE A 22 1.39 -46.28 8.89
N THR A 23 2.68 -46.48 9.10
CA THR A 23 3.64 -45.39 9.30
C THR A 23 3.75 -44.51 8.06
N LEU A 24 3.74 -45.08 6.85
CA LEU A 24 3.76 -44.33 5.58
C LEU A 24 2.52 -43.42 5.44
N ILE A 25 1.33 -43.94 5.76
CA ILE A 25 0.09 -43.15 5.73
C ILE A 25 0.16 -42.00 6.73
N LEU A 26 0.65 -42.26 7.95
CA LEU A 26 0.76 -41.22 8.98
C LEU A 26 1.77 -40.14 8.59
N VAL A 27 2.94 -40.52 8.09
CA VAL A 27 4.00 -39.58 7.68
C VAL A 27 3.55 -38.74 6.49
N THR A 28 2.91 -39.34 5.49
CA THR A 28 2.38 -38.60 4.32
C THR A 28 1.26 -37.65 4.71
N GLY A 29 0.31 -38.08 5.56
CA GLY A 29 -0.75 -37.21 6.09
C GLY A 29 -0.19 -36.04 6.89
N ALA A 30 0.78 -36.30 7.77
CA ALA A 30 1.46 -35.26 8.55
C ALA A 30 2.20 -34.26 7.66
N MET A 31 2.90 -34.73 6.62
CA MET A 31 3.58 -33.85 5.65
C MET A 31 2.59 -32.96 4.89
N GLN A 32 1.44 -33.49 4.47
CA GLN A 32 0.42 -32.67 3.80
C GLN A 32 -0.13 -31.58 4.71
N LEU A 33 -0.40 -31.89 5.97
CA LEU A 33 -0.86 -30.90 6.95
C LEU A 33 0.19 -29.81 7.19
N LEU A 34 1.48 -30.16 7.28
CA LEU A 34 2.56 -29.19 7.42
C LEU A 34 2.70 -28.28 6.19
N ILE A 35 2.64 -28.84 4.98
CA ILE A 35 2.71 -28.05 3.75
C ILE A 35 1.51 -27.12 3.61
N ALA A 36 0.30 -27.63 3.86
CA ALA A 36 -0.92 -26.83 3.81
C ALA A 36 -0.92 -25.72 4.87
N GLY A 37 -0.51 -26.04 6.10
CA GLY A 37 -0.39 -25.08 7.20
C GLY A 37 0.59 -23.95 6.88
N ASN A 38 1.79 -24.27 6.41
CA ASN A 38 2.80 -23.26 6.08
C ASN A 38 2.36 -22.34 4.92
N ARG A 39 1.66 -22.87 3.91
CA ARG A 39 1.12 -22.04 2.80
C ARG A 39 0.09 -21.03 3.30
N ASN A 40 -0.82 -21.46 4.17
CA ASN A 40 -1.85 -20.57 4.72
C ASN A 40 -1.27 -19.48 5.61
N ILE A 41 -0.24 -19.81 6.41
CA ILE A 41 0.46 -18.84 7.26
C ILE A 41 1.11 -17.74 6.40
N ASN A 42 1.81 -18.11 5.32
CA ASN A 42 2.45 -17.13 4.44
C ASN A 42 1.44 -16.19 3.78
N ILE A 43 0.32 -16.72 3.28
CA ILE A 43 -0.75 -15.91 2.68
C ILE A 43 -1.33 -14.91 3.70
N MET A 44 -1.52 -15.35 4.95
CA MET A 44 -2.01 -14.49 6.02
C MET A 44 -1.04 -13.35 6.34
N TRP A 45 0.27 -13.64 6.44
CA TRP A 45 1.28 -12.59 6.66
C TRP A 45 1.34 -11.59 5.51
N GLU A 46 1.21 -12.05 4.27
CA GLU A 46 1.18 -11.19 3.09
C GLU A 46 -0.04 -10.25 3.10
N GLN A 47 -1.23 -10.75 3.47
CA GLN A 47 -2.43 -9.92 3.63
C GLN A 47 -2.26 -8.87 4.72
N LEU A 48 -1.73 -9.26 5.88
CA LEU A 48 -1.49 -8.34 6.99
C LEU A 48 -0.49 -7.26 6.61
N ALA A 49 0.56 -7.61 5.87
CA ALA A 49 1.52 -6.65 5.34
C ALA A 49 0.87 -5.69 4.33
N ALA A 50 0.08 -6.21 3.39
CA ALA A 50 -0.64 -5.39 2.41
C ALA A 50 -1.63 -4.43 3.10
N GLN A 51 -2.35 -4.89 4.11
CA GLN A 51 -3.27 -4.06 4.89
C GLN A 51 -2.54 -2.98 5.70
N GLY A 52 -1.40 -3.33 6.31
CA GLY A 52 -0.54 -2.37 6.99
C GLY A 52 -0.01 -1.27 6.06
N GLN A 53 0.49 -1.66 4.88
CA GLN A 53 0.98 -0.75 3.85
C GLN A 53 -0.14 0.16 3.32
N ALA A 54 -1.30 -0.42 3.01
CA ALA A 54 -2.48 0.31 2.54
C ALA A 54 -2.94 1.38 3.55
N ASN A 55 -3.04 1.01 4.83
CA ASN A 55 -3.41 1.94 5.89
C ASN A 55 -2.35 3.03 6.10
N PHE A 56 -1.06 2.67 6.06
CA PHE A 56 0.04 3.64 6.16
C PHE A 56 0.00 4.64 5.01
N ALA A 57 -0.17 4.16 3.77
CA ALA A 57 -0.29 4.99 2.57
C ALA A 57 -1.48 5.96 2.66
N ILE A 58 -2.65 5.48 3.07
CA ILE A 58 -3.85 6.30 3.23
C ILE A 58 -3.67 7.36 4.31
N ASN A 59 -3.18 6.98 5.49
CA ASN A 59 -3.02 7.95 6.59
C ASN A 59 -2.05 9.06 6.20
N ARG A 60 -0.93 8.68 5.57
CA ARG A 60 0.07 9.64 5.09
C ARG A 60 -0.46 10.55 3.99
N PHE A 61 -1.29 10.02 3.09
CA PHE A 61 -2.01 10.80 2.09
C PHE A 61 -2.99 11.79 2.76
N ILE A 62 -3.83 11.32 3.68
CA ILE A 62 -4.79 12.17 4.41
C ILE A 62 -4.07 13.31 5.12
N ASP A 63 -3.02 13.00 5.87
CA ASP A 63 -2.32 13.97 6.71
C ASP A 63 -1.73 15.11 5.87
N TYR A 64 -1.03 14.78 4.78
CA TYR A 64 -0.38 15.79 3.95
C TYR A 64 -1.35 16.51 3.00
N THR A 65 -2.28 15.79 2.37
CA THR A 65 -3.22 16.44 1.44
C THR A 65 -4.17 17.38 2.18
N ARG A 66 -4.53 17.08 3.44
CA ARG A 66 -5.35 17.99 4.26
C ARG A 66 -4.64 19.30 4.59
N THR A 67 -3.31 19.27 4.75
CA THR A 67 -2.48 20.45 5.05
C THR A 67 -1.94 21.14 3.80
N ALA A 68 -2.43 20.79 2.61
CA ALA A 68 -1.97 21.44 1.39
C ALA A 68 -2.26 22.95 1.43
N GLU A 69 -1.28 23.76 1.04
CA GLU A 69 -1.30 25.21 1.13
C GLU A 69 -0.47 25.87 0.03
N ILE A 70 -0.43 27.20 0.00
CA ILE A 70 0.30 27.96 -1.02
C ILE A 70 1.80 27.67 -0.88
N SER A 71 2.47 27.37 -1.99
CA SER A 71 3.90 27.06 -1.98
C SER A 71 4.77 28.22 -1.47
N SER A 72 6.03 27.94 -1.12
CA SER A 72 7.01 28.95 -0.74
C SER A 72 7.29 29.98 -1.84
N ILE A 73 6.97 29.67 -3.10
CA ILE A 73 7.13 30.57 -4.26
C ILE A 73 5.83 31.29 -4.65
N GLY A 74 4.74 31.11 -3.89
CA GLY A 74 3.44 31.74 -4.15
C GLY A 74 2.55 31.02 -5.18
N SER A 75 2.95 29.83 -5.65
CA SER A 75 2.14 28.99 -6.54
C SER A 75 0.90 28.42 -5.84
N TYR A 76 -0.12 28.10 -6.65
CA TYR A 76 -1.35 27.45 -6.22
C TYR A 76 -1.06 26.12 -5.49
N PRO A 77 -1.85 25.73 -4.46
CA PRO A 77 -1.56 24.56 -3.63
C PRO A 77 -1.43 23.23 -4.38
N ILE A 78 -2.09 23.07 -5.53
CA ILE A 78 -2.02 21.87 -6.37
C ILE A 78 -1.29 22.22 -7.67
N GLU A 79 -0.24 21.47 -8.00
CA GLU A 79 0.53 21.67 -9.23
C GLU A 79 0.09 20.70 -10.34
N VAL A 80 -0.14 19.43 -9.99
CA VAL A 80 -0.55 18.39 -10.94
C VAL A 80 -1.69 17.59 -10.32
N ALA A 81 -2.75 17.37 -11.08
CA ALA A 81 -3.89 16.56 -10.69
C ALA A 81 -4.26 15.61 -11.84
N ASP A 82 -3.64 14.42 -11.85
CA ASP A 82 -3.87 13.38 -12.83
C ASP A 82 -4.36 12.08 -12.16
N SER A 83 -4.89 11.16 -12.96
CA SER A 83 -5.47 9.89 -12.51
C SER A 83 -4.50 9.01 -11.72
N TYR A 84 -3.19 9.12 -11.98
CA TYR A 84 -2.15 8.29 -11.35
C TYR A 84 -1.03 9.10 -10.69
N GLU A 85 -1.09 10.43 -10.75
CA GLU A 85 -0.11 11.34 -10.18
C GLU A 85 -0.80 12.57 -9.57
N LEU A 86 -0.41 12.90 -8.35
CA LEU A 86 -0.85 14.10 -7.64
C LEU A 86 0.38 14.82 -7.10
N VAL A 87 0.51 16.10 -7.43
CA VAL A 87 1.57 16.98 -6.93
C VAL A 87 0.95 18.19 -6.28
N PHE A 88 1.30 18.44 -5.03
CA PHE A 88 0.80 19.57 -4.24
C PHE A 88 1.87 20.08 -3.28
N PHE A 89 1.61 21.24 -2.69
CA PHE A 89 2.48 21.86 -1.71
C PHE A 89 1.85 21.74 -0.32
N ALA A 90 2.63 21.31 0.67
CA ALA A 90 2.18 21.20 2.05
C ALA A 90 3.36 21.33 2.99
N ASN A 91 3.14 21.93 4.15
CA ASN A 91 4.13 21.95 5.20
C ASN A 91 4.14 20.59 5.94
N VAL A 92 5.21 19.83 5.73
CA VAL A 92 5.36 18.46 6.26
C VAL A 92 6.05 18.46 7.63
N ASP A 93 7.01 19.35 7.86
CA ASP A 93 7.82 19.38 9.08
C ASP A 93 7.51 20.56 10.03
N SER A 94 6.46 21.33 9.71
CA SER A 94 5.98 22.50 10.45
C SER A 94 6.99 23.64 10.55
N ASP A 95 7.84 23.81 9.54
CA ASP A 95 8.77 24.93 9.44
C ASP A 95 8.23 26.10 8.59
N SER A 96 9.06 27.09 8.27
CA SER A 96 8.64 28.26 7.48
C SER A 96 8.54 28.00 5.98
N LEU A 97 9.09 26.89 5.51
CA LEU A 97 9.14 26.46 4.13
C LEU A 97 8.04 25.44 3.88
N ILE A 98 7.47 25.51 2.69
CA ILE A 98 6.44 24.58 2.24
C ILE A 98 7.10 23.56 1.33
N GLU A 99 6.97 22.26 1.63
CA GLU A 99 7.50 21.20 0.79
C GLU A 99 6.62 20.96 -0.44
N LYS A 100 7.24 20.47 -1.50
CA LYS A 100 6.54 19.91 -2.67
C LYS A 100 6.38 18.41 -2.46
N VAL A 101 5.15 17.96 -2.36
CA VAL A 101 4.79 16.55 -2.14
C VAL A 101 4.21 15.98 -3.43
N LYS A 102 4.78 14.88 -3.90
CA LYS A 102 4.32 14.15 -5.06
C LYS A 102 3.91 12.74 -4.64
N PHE A 103 2.72 12.31 -5.01
CA PHE A 103 2.30 10.91 -4.95
C PHE A 103 2.07 10.40 -6.36
N TRP A 104 2.54 9.20 -6.65
CA TRP A 104 2.29 8.58 -7.95
C TRP A 104 2.30 7.06 -7.87
N LEU A 105 1.62 6.43 -8.82
CA LEU A 105 1.77 5.01 -9.07
C LEU A 105 2.90 4.79 -10.07
N ASP A 106 3.96 4.11 -9.64
CA ASP A 106 5.00 3.62 -10.53
C ASP A 106 4.50 2.38 -11.27
N THR A 107 4.15 2.54 -12.54
CA THR A 107 3.53 1.49 -13.36
C THR A 107 4.49 0.40 -13.79
N SER A 108 5.82 0.60 -13.72
CA SER A 108 6.76 -0.49 -14.05
C SER A 108 6.79 -1.53 -12.94
N ASP A 109 6.76 -1.08 -11.69
CA ASP A 109 6.90 -1.96 -10.51
C ASP A 109 5.58 -2.17 -9.75
N ASN A 110 4.50 -1.48 -10.13
CA ASN A 110 3.21 -1.47 -9.42
C ASN A 110 3.35 -1.05 -7.95
N ILE A 111 4.17 -0.02 -7.71
CA ILE A 111 4.44 0.52 -6.38
C ILE A 111 3.86 1.93 -6.30
N PHE A 112 3.01 2.17 -5.30
CA PHE A 112 2.57 3.51 -4.98
C PHE A 112 3.65 4.20 -4.15
N LYS A 113 4.16 5.31 -4.67
CA LYS A 113 5.31 6.04 -4.14
C LYS A 113 4.92 7.45 -3.73
N GLN A 114 5.73 7.98 -2.82
CA GLN A 114 5.71 9.39 -2.44
C GLN A 114 7.11 9.98 -2.60
N SER A 115 7.16 11.23 -3.02
CA SER A 115 8.34 12.08 -3.02
C SER A 115 8.04 13.35 -2.24
N ILE A 116 9.01 13.79 -1.44
CA ILE A 116 8.97 15.06 -0.71
C ILE A 116 10.23 15.82 -1.08
N ILE A 117 10.04 17.01 -1.64
CA ILE A 117 11.12 17.92 -2.01
C ILE A 117 11.08 19.13 -1.08
N LYS A 118 12.12 19.26 -0.28
CA LYS A 118 12.33 20.45 0.56
C LYS A 118 12.99 21.56 -0.27
N PRO A 119 12.40 22.77 -0.35
CA PRO A 119 12.96 23.83 -1.16
C PRO A 119 14.29 24.33 -0.57
N SER A 120 15.23 24.67 -1.43
CA SER A 120 16.45 25.40 -1.06
C SER A 120 16.25 26.90 -1.23
N ILE A 121 17.00 27.72 -0.49
CA ILE A 121 17.02 29.17 -0.69
C ILE A 121 18.17 29.51 -1.62
N VAL A 122 17.85 30.04 -2.80
CA VAL A 122 18.81 30.45 -3.82
C VAL A 122 18.64 31.95 -4.04
N SER A 123 19.69 32.72 -3.76
CA SER A 123 19.65 34.20 -3.89
C SER A 123 18.47 34.86 -3.16
N GLY A 124 18.07 34.31 -2.01
CA GLY A 124 16.98 34.84 -1.19
C GLY A 124 15.56 34.46 -1.65
N GLN A 125 15.43 33.53 -2.60
CA GLN A 125 14.15 33.00 -3.07
C GLN A 125 14.09 31.46 -2.93
N PRO A 126 12.95 30.87 -2.55
CA PRO A 126 12.79 29.42 -2.51
C PRO A 126 12.85 28.78 -3.90
N SER A 127 13.50 27.63 -4.02
CA SER A 127 13.57 26.83 -5.25
C SER A 127 13.39 25.35 -4.94
N TYR A 128 12.51 24.69 -5.70
CA TYR A 128 12.30 23.23 -5.62
C TYR A 128 13.19 22.44 -6.60
N SER A 129 14.13 23.11 -7.27
CA SER A 129 15.01 22.46 -8.25
C SER A 129 16.14 21.71 -7.55
N ILE A 130 16.28 20.41 -7.84
CA ILE A 130 17.37 19.57 -7.33
C ILE A 130 18.73 20.11 -7.77
N ALA A 131 18.81 20.64 -9.00
CA ALA A 131 20.03 21.28 -9.51
C ALA A 131 20.43 22.52 -8.71
N SER A 132 19.49 23.13 -8.00
CA SER A 132 19.72 24.28 -7.11
C SER A 132 19.88 23.89 -5.65
N GLY A 133 20.07 22.60 -5.35
CA GLY A 133 20.33 22.08 -4.01
C GLY A 133 19.10 21.70 -3.19
N ALA A 134 17.91 21.63 -3.81
CA ALA A 134 16.74 21.05 -3.16
C ALA A 134 16.96 19.54 -2.91
N VAL A 135 16.49 19.03 -1.78
CA VAL A 135 16.64 17.62 -1.40
C VAL A 135 15.34 16.89 -1.65
N GLU A 136 15.40 15.85 -2.48
CA GLU A 136 14.29 14.93 -2.75
C GLU A 136 14.42 13.67 -1.90
N THR A 137 13.34 13.29 -1.22
CA THR A 137 13.24 12.02 -0.49
C THR A 137 12.07 11.20 -1.02
N ILE A 138 12.36 9.96 -1.44
CA ILE A 138 11.38 9.05 -2.04
C ILE A 138 11.07 7.93 -1.04
N PHE A 139 9.78 7.62 -0.89
CA PHE A 139 9.25 6.57 -0.03
C PHE A 139 8.33 5.65 -0.83
N ASP A 140 8.55 4.35 -0.70
CA ASP A 140 7.61 3.33 -1.18
C ASP A 140 6.51 3.15 -0.12
N LEU A 141 5.25 3.36 -0.49
CA LEU A 141 4.13 3.34 0.44
C LEU A 141 3.36 2.01 0.40
N ALA A 142 3.10 1.50 -0.80
CA ALA A 142 2.38 0.25 -0.99
C ALA A 142 2.86 -0.49 -2.24
N HIS A 143 3.02 -1.81 -2.13
CA HIS A 143 3.39 -2.68 -3.23
C HIS A 143 2.18 -3.43 -3.79
N ASN A 144 2.32 -3.94 -5.02
CA ASN A 144 1.29 -4.71 -5.73
C ASN A 144 0.01 -3.91 -5.97
N VAL A 145 0.14 -2.61 -6.27
CA VAL A 145 -0.99 -1.74 -6.58
C VAL A 145 -1.44 -1.98 -8.01
N SER A 146 -2.64 -2.52 -8.16
CA SER A 146 -3.15 -3.07 -9.42
C SER A 146 -4.01 -2.10 -10.23
N ASN A 147 -4.31 -0.91 -9.69
CA ASN A 147 -5.15 0.13 -10.30
C ASN A 147 -4.91 0.32 -11.80
N PHE A 148 -3.65 0.46 -12.21
CA PHE A 148 -3.29 0.63 -13.62
C PHE A 148 -3.68 -0.58 -14.47
N ASN A 149 -3.40 -1.80 -13.99
CA ASN A 149 -3.69 -3.05 -14.71
C ASN A 149 -5.19 -3.30 -14.89
N ILE A 150 -6.01 -2.82 -13.95
CA ILE A 150 -7.48 -2.91 -14.01
C ILE A 150 -8.13 -1.63 -14.58
N ASN A 151 -7.34 -0.71 -15.12
CA ASN A 151 -7.78 0.57 -15.70
C ASN A 151 -8.68 1.40 -14.75
N LYS A 152 -8.32 1.43 -13.47
CA LYS A 152 -8.94 2.30 -12.48
C LYS A 152 -7.96 3.41 -12.09
N PRO A 153 -8.41 4.68 -12.02
CA PRO A 153 -7.54 5.76 -11.54
C PRO A 153 -7.19 5.54 -10.07
N VAL A 154 -6.03 6.03 -9.64
CA VAL A 154 -5.63 6.07 -8.22
C VAL A 154 -6.21 7.30 -7.54
N PHE A 155 -6.27 8.42 -8.26
CA PHE A 155 -6.81 9.68 -7.77
C PHE A 155 -8.08 10.05 -8.51
N LEU A 156 -9.09 10.49 -7.75
CA LEU A 156 -10.32 11.07 -8.26
C LEU A 156 -10.51 12.45 -7.63
N TYR A 157 -11.02 13.39 -8.41
CA TYR A 157 -11.10 14.79 -8.03
C TYR A 157 -12.55 15.26 -7.96
N TYR A 158 -12.87 16.10 -6.99
CA TYR A 158 -14.20 16.63 -6.79
C TYR A 158 -14.18 18.12 -6.45
N ASN A 159 -15.26 18.80 -6.82
CA ASN A 159 -15.49 20.20 -6.51
C ASN A 159 -16.13 20.37 -5.12
N GLN A 160 -16.44 21.62 -4.74
CA GLN A 160 -17.08 21.97 -3.47
C GLN A 160 -18.49 21.38 -3.26
N PHE A 161 -19.16 20.92 -4.32
CA PHE A 161 -20.53 20.42 -4.24
C PHE A 161 -20.62 18.92 -3.94
N TYR A 162 -19.47 18.24 -3.83
CA TYR A 162 -19.46 16.83 -3.50
C TYR A 162 -19.91 16.59 -2.06
N ASN A 163 -21.00 15.82 -1.92
CA ASN A 163 -21.64 15.52 -0.65
C ASN A 163 -21.44 14.04 -0.21
N GLY A 164 -20.43 13.37 -0.77
CA GLY A 164 -20.23 11.92 -0.59
C GLY A 164 -20.90 11.06 -1.67
N SER A 165 -21.66 11.67 -2.59
CA SER A 165 -22.23 11.02 -3.76
C SER A 165 -22.04 11.90 -5.00
N GLY A 166 -21.75 11.28 -6.14
CA GLY A 166 -21.55 11.99 -7.40
C GLY A 166 -20.37 11.44 -8.20
N SER A 167 -20.33 11.81 -9.48
CA SER A 167 -19.22 11.46 -10.36
C SER A 167 -18.02 12.36 -10.10
N ALA A 168 -16.82 11.78 -10.18
CA ALA A 168 -15.60 12.55 -10.19
C ALA A 168 -15.57 13.52 -11.38
N LEU A 169 -14.85 14.63 -11.21
CA LEU A 169 -14.64 15.59 -12.27
C LEU A 169 -13.86 14.94 -13.43
N THR A 170 -14.29 15.22 -14.66
CA THR A 170 -13.59 14.84 -15.88
C THR A 170 -13.26 16.12 -16.65
N ASN A 171 -12.04 16.23 -17.18
CA ASN A 171 -11.56 17.42 -17.91
C ASN A 171 -11.79 18.75 -17.17
N PHE A 172 -11.27 18.85 -15.94
CA PHE A 172 -11.44 20.01 -15.07
C PHE A 172 -10.21 20.92 -15.07
N ASN A 173 -10.39 22.16 -14.60
CA ASN A 173 -9.27 23.01 -14.21
C ASN A 173 -8.86 22.69 -12.76
N ILE A 174 -7.56 22.68 -12.48
CA ILE A 174 -7.00 22.43 -11.14
C ILE A 174 -7.60 23.39 -10.09
N SER A 175 -8.00 24.61 -10.50
CA SER A 175 -8.65 25.59 -9.62
C SER A 175 -10.06 25.21 -9.17
N GLU A 176 -10.70 24.21 -9.76
CA GLU A 176 -12.03 23.71 -9.38
C GLU A 176 -11.96 22.58 -8.34
N VAL A 177 -10.79 21.97 -8.17
CA VAL A 177 -10.56 20.86 -7.24
C VAL A 177 -10.63 21.37 -5.81
N ARG A 178 -11.41 20.68 -4.98
CA ARG A 178 -11.56 20.97 -3.54
C ARG A 178 -11.35 19.73 -2.69
N MET A 179 -11.74 18.57 -3.21
CA MET A 179 -11.55 17.29 -2.56
C MET A 179 -10.82 16.33 -3.50
N VAL A 180 -10.02 15.46 -2.90
CA VAL A 180 -9.31 14.40 -3.60
C VAL A 180 -9.65 13.09 -2.95
N LYS A 181 -10.00 12.08 -3.74
CA LYS A 181 -10.17 10.71 -3.30
C LYS A 181 -8.98 9.90 -3.78
N LEU A 182 -8.34 9.21 -2.85
CA LEU A 182 -7.36 8.16 -3.11
C LEU A 182 -8.09 6.82 -3.08
N GLN A 183 -7.86 5.98 -4.08
CA GLN A 183 -8.33 4.60 -4.13
C GLN A 183 -7.18 3.69 -4.53
N LEU A 184 -6.84 2.73 -3.66
CA LEU A 184 -5.77 1.77 -3.87
C LEU A 184 -6.35 0.37 -3.86
N ASP A 185 -6.16 -0.34 -4.98
CA ASP A 185 -6.51 -1.75 -5.15
C ASP A 185 -5.22 -2.57 -5.13
N LEU A 186 -4.92 -3.22 -4.00
CA LEU A 186 -3.74 -4.07 -3.84
C LEU A 186 -4.08 -5.51 -4.23
N GLU A 187 -3.44 -6.02 -5.28
CA GLU A 187 -3.62 -7.37 -5.79
C GLU A 187 -2.26 -7.95 -6.21
N LYS A 188 -1.86 -9.05 -5.56
CA LYS A 188 -0.60 -9.75 -5.87
C LYS A 188 -0.82 -10.81 -6.95
N ASN A 189 -1.95 -11.51 -6.95
CA ASN A 189 -2.25 -12.56 -7.91
C ASN A 189 -3.76 -12.78 -8.07
N ASN A 190 -4.32 -12.24 -9.15
CA ASN A 190 -5.73 -12.35 -9.51
C ASN A 190 -6.25 -13.81 -9.71
N ASN A 191 -5.37 -14.81 -9.84
CA ASN A 191 -5.74 -16.21 -10.02
C ASN A 191 -5.65 -17.04 -8.73
N LYS A 192 -5.34 -16.42 -7.59
CA LYS A 192 -5.17 -17.11 -6.31
C LYS A 192 -5.92 -16.37 -5.21
N SER A 193 -6.41 -17.13 -4.24
CA SER A 193 -6.78 -16.54 -2.95
C SER A 193 -5.54 -15.87 -2.36
N PRO A 194 -5.65 -14.66 -1.79
CA PRO A 194 -6.89 -13.99 -1.33
C PRO A 194 -7.51 -12.98 -2.29
N VAL A 195 -8.72 -12.52 -1.93
CA VAL A 195 -9.45 -11.44 -2.62
C VAL A 195 -8.62 -10.14 -2.60
N PRO A 196 -8.66 -9.32 -3.68
CA PRO A 196 -7.98 -8.04 -3.71
C PRO A 196 -8.35 -7.16 -2.51
N LEU A 197 -7.36 -6.48 -1.93
CA LEU A 197 -7.59 -5.49 -0.89
C LEU A 197 -7.84 -4.14 -1.55
N SER A 198 -9.07 -3.63 -1.45
CA SER A 198 -9.43 -2.29 -1.89
C SER A 198 -9.56 -1.36 -0.69
N VAL A 199 -8.87 -0.22 -0.74
CA VAL A 199 -8.97 0.83 0.28
C VAL A 199 -9.18 2.18 -0.38
N GLU A 200 -10.02 3.00 0.23
CA GLU A 200 -10.37 4.31 -0.31
C GLU A 200 -10.43 5.35 0.81
N SER A 201 -10.03 6.58 0.49
CA SER A 201 -10.19 7.72 1.39
C SER A 201 -10.46 8.98 0.58
N THR A 202 -11.41 9.79 1.04
CA THR A 202 -11.71 11.10 0.44
C THR A 202 -11.35 12.19 1.43
N ILE A 203 -10.56 13.17 0.96
CA ILE A 203 -10.07 14.25 1.80
C ILE A 203 -10.41 15.61 1.18
N LEU A 204 -10.85 16.53 2.03
CA LEU A 204 -11.00 17.95 1.70
C LEU A 204 -9.68 18.67 1.97
N ILE A 205 -9.23 19.48 1.01
CA ILE A 205 -8.07 20.34 1.19
C ILE A 205 -8.50 21.58 2.00
N ARG A 206 -7.92 21.76 3.20
CA ARG A 206 -8.38 22.79 4.14
C ARG A 206 -8.18 24.21 3.61
N SER A 207 -7.05 24.50 2.96
CA SER A 207 -6.75 25.83 2.43
C SER A 207 -7.67 26.27 1.29
N LEU A 208 -8.31 25.33 0.59
CA LEU A 208 -9.18 25.59 -0.54
C LEU A 208 -10.66 25.65 -0.14
N HIS A 209 -10.97 25.53 1.16
CA HIS A 209 -12.34 25.67 1.64
C HIS A 209 -12.78 27.13 1.59
N ASN A 210 -13.86 27.40 0.86
CA ASN A 210 -14.50 28.70 0.87
C ASN A 210 -15.43 28.79 2.10
N ASN A 211 -15.29 29.86 2.89
CA ASN A 211 -16.26 30.24 3.92
C ASN A 211 -17.56 30.78 3.30
#